data_AF-A0A8D9PCD3-F1
#
_entry.id   AF-A0A8D9PCD3-F1
#
_cell.length_a   1.000
_cell.length_b   1.000
_cell.length_c   1.000
_cell.angle_alpha   90.00
_cell.angle_beta   90.00
_cell.angle_gamma   90.00
#
_symmetry.space_group_name_H-M   'P 1'
#
loop_
_entity.id
_entity.type
_entity.pdbx_description
1 polymer ?
#
loop_
_entity_poly.entity_id
_entity_poly.type
_entity_poly.pdbx_seq_one_letter_code
_entity_poly.pdbx_strand_id
1 'polypeptide(L)'
;MLGQNKLKKPVEVIGRHGTIECFWDGGGVKQFISNNTDNKAGELTDAADGACYFTAPTANLFVLQAVGAGGGGAVGMTGAPSYEDATTPINGRIPTGQGFFAAISDTKEVPDWVRKEWNKQWKNDNWVKYTLESPIGSSGAAVCEPRVIMTDPMCPKLCEIDISKNCPLSCRDDLEARGGNSGIGGKRIVSTKIEYAPDGQQDTIVFKYTTEETRLEVGNKSAILLASDNGTSAKMNVPSYGVATPGEDVNDGGQYPQSKVSLSGMKMELGSMNSNTKLQLGATGCDDLSGKYAIAGKITGGDPEYIEYSTQSLAIKAKFGVAGSPGETAIRMLERLPANTQFRMVPARDKTQKSRIDIRNKETGGWDNFIEVDSGNDGLGREEVIPVEEGDLPFPRVYYPDSFRAVPPELSIASGAGYTSYLAKHGYMPGTPGSGAHPIVTHVNGSATHYIHGVPTGNEGLKPLTSTSALCFDGSTSTTGTCGTGNTSGNPGAVTISW
;
A
#
# COMPACT_ATOMS: atom_id res chain seq x y z
N MET A 1 -70.80 47.88 51.66
CA MET A 1 -69.99 48.40 50.54
C MET A 1 -68.63 47.69 50.55
N LEU A 2 -68.48 46.68 49.70
CA LEU A 2 -67.19 46.03 49.41
C LEU A 2 -66.94 46.27 47.92
N GLY A 3 -65.96 47.11 47.60
CA GLY A 3 -65.61 47.45 46.23
C GLY A 3 -65.02 46.25 45.50
N GLN A 4 -65.69 45.80 44.45
CA GLN A 4 -65.08 44.94 43.44
C GLN A 4 -63.99 45.75 42.71
N ASN A 5 -62.76 45.65 43.19
CA ASN A 5 -61.61 45.98 42.35
C ASN A 5 -61.53 44.92 41.25
N LYS A 6 -62.00 45.28 40.05
CA LYS A 6 -61.73 44.52 38.83
C LYS A 6 -60.22 44.40 38.66
N LEU A 7 -59.67 43.21 38.91
CA LEU A 7 -58.32 42.86 38.48
C LEU A 7 -58.22 43.09 36.97
N LYS A 8 -57.32 43.99 36.54
CA LYS A 8 -57.00 44.13 35.11
C LYS A 8 -56.51 42.77 34.63
N LYS A 9 -57.08 42.25 33.53
CA LYS A 9 -56.51 41.10 32.81
C LYS A 9 -55.02 41.39 32.56
N PRO A 10 -54.12 40.41 32.74
CA PRO A 10 -52.74 40.56 32.30
C PRO A 10 -52.76 40.98 30.84
N VAL A 11 -52.05 42.07 30.50
CA VAL A 11 -51.80 42.41 29.11
C VAL A 11 -50.96 41.27 28.56
N GLU A 12 -51.50 40.52 27.62
CA GLU A 12 -50.74 39.51 26.89
C GLU A 12 -49.63 40.25 26.13
N VAL A 13 -48.39 40.15 26.61
CA VAL A 13 -47.23 40.75 25.95
C VAL A 13 -46.91 39.85 24.76
N ILE A 14 -47.49 40.16 23.60
CA ILE A 14 -47.11 39.53 22.34
C ILE A 14 -45.69 40.03 22.01
N GLY A 15 -44.70 39.14 22.15
CA GLY A 15 -43.33 39.43 21.77
C GLY A 15 -43.25 39.73 20.28
N ARG A 16 -42.55 40.80 19.91
CA ARG A 16 -42.24 41.07 18.50
C ARG A 16 -41.09 40.15 18.09
N HIS A 17 -41.28 39.41 17.01
CA HIS A 17 -40.26 38.61 16.36
C HIS A 17 -39.89 39.24 15.02
N GLY A 18 -38.65 39.09 14.62
CA GLY A 18 -38.26 39.54 13.29
C GLY A 18 -37.06 38.81 12.72
N THR A 19 -36.91 38.97 11.41
CA THR A 19 -35.77 38.45 10.65
C THR A 19 -35.32 39.45 9.62
N ILE A 20 -34.01 39.46 9.40
CA ILE A 20 -33.38 40.05 8.23
C ILE A 20 -32.55 38.98 7.54
N GLU A 21 -32.76 38.82 6.24
CA GLU A 21 -32.01 37.91 5.39
C GLU A 21 -31.27 38.73 4.32
N CYS A 22 -29.97 38.49 4.20
CA CYS A 22 -29.11 39.14 3.23
C CYS A 22 -28.48 38.07 2.33
N PHE A 23 -28.79 38.09 1.04
CA PHE A 23 -28.40 37.04 0.10
C PHE A 23 -28.28 37.58 -1.32
N TRP A 24 -27.64 36.81 -2.21
CA TRP A 24 -27.54 37.17 -3.63
C TRP A 24 -28.72 36.61 -4.42
N ASP A 25 -29.34 37.45 -5.24
CA ASP A 25 -30.35 37.04 -6.22
C ASP A 25 -30.35 38.00 -7.42
N GLY A 26 -30.50 37.45 -8.63
CA GLY A 26 -30.51 38.24 -9.87
C GLY A 26 -29.24 39.09 -10.12
N GLY A 27 -28.10 38.72 -9.55
CA GLY A 27 -26.82 39.43 -9.71
C GLY A 27 -26.59 40.62 -8.76
N GLY A 28 -27.48 40.83 -7.78
CA GLY A 28 -27.33 41.83 -6.73
C GLY A 28 -27.58 41.25 -5.34
N VAL A 29 -27.19 41.99 -4.30
CA VAL A 29 -27.53 41.63 -2.92
C VAL A 29 -28.94 42.11 -2.61
N LYS A 30 -29.77 41.19 -2.16
CA LYS A 30 -31.13 41.44 -1.69
C LYS A 30 -31.16 41.44 -0.18
N GLN A 31 -32.04 42.28 0.34
CA GLN A 31 -32.38 42.36 1.74
C GLN A 31 -33.86 42.02 1.88
N PHE A 32 -34.16 40.98 2.67
CA PHE A 32 -35.51 40.70 3.10
C PHE A 32 -35.65 41.04 4.58
N ILE A 33 -36.63 41.87 4.95
CA ILE A 33 -36.93 42.18 6.35
C ILE A 33 -38.38 41.81 6.63
N SER A 34 -38.59 41.06 7.70
CA SER A 34 -39.91 40.86 8.28
C SER A 34 -39.85 41.17 9.77
N ASN A 35 -40.64 42.15 10.20
CA ASN A 35 -40.65 42.66 11.57
C ASN A 35 -42.09 43.01 11.99
N ASN A 36 -42.87 41.99 12.33
CA ASN A 36 -44.25 42.14 12.77
C ASN A 36 -44.62 41.02 13.75
N THR A 37 -45.74 41.19 14.47
CA THR A 37 -46.17 40.27 15.55
C THR A 37 -46.44 38.84 15.09
N ASP A 38 -46.75 38.64 13.80
CA ASP A 38 -47.10 37.33 13.24
C ASP A 38 -46.00 36.78 12.31
N ASN A 39 -45.00 37.61 12.01
CA ASN A 39 -43.96 37.43 11.00
C ASN A 39 -44.45 36.94 9.61
N LYS A 40 -45.66 37.34 9.19
CA LYS A 40 -46.32 36.88 7.94
C LYS A 40 -46.12 37.81 6.74
N ALA A 41 -45.68 39.05 6.97
CA ALA A 41 -45.46 40.06 5.93
C ALA A 41 -44.02 40.59 6.01
N GLY A 42 -43.25 40.41 4.95
CA GLY A 42 -41.91 40.98 4.83
C GLY A 42 -41.73 41.72 3.52
N GLU A 43 -40.73 42.58 3.50
CA GLU A 43 -40.37 43.42 2.37
C GLU A 43 -39.02 42.95 1.80
N LEU A 44 -38.97 42.75 0.49
CA LEU A 44 -37.75 42.44 -0.25
C LEU A 44 -37.29 43.70 -0.99
N THR A 45 -36.07 44.16 -0.70
CA THR A 45 -35.46 45.35 -1.30
C THR A 45 -34.06 45.06 -1.81
N ASP A 46 -33.59 45.85 -2.76
CA ASP A 46 -32.17 45.86 -3.16
C ASP A 46 -31.30 46.51 -2.09
N ALA A 47 -30.15 45.90 -1.82
CA ALA A 47 -29.14 46.46 -0.92
C ALA A 47 -28.18 47.39 -1.70
N ALA A 48 -27.89 48.57 -1.15
CA ALA A 48 -27.29 49.68 -1.92
C ALA A 48 -25.76 49.58 -2.15
N ASP A 49 -25.07 48.57 -1.63
CA ASP A 49 -23.60 48.47 -1.64
C ASP A 49 -23.06 47.05 -1.46
N GLY A 50 -23.86 46.03 -1.79
CA GLY A 50 -23.48 44.63 -1.60
C GLY A 50 -23.50 44.17 -0.13
N ALA A 51 -24.09 44.96 0.77
CA ALA A 51 -24.28 44.62 2.17
C ALA A 51 -25.65 45.04 2.68
N CYS A 52 -26.19 44.30 3.64
CA CYS A 52 -27.40 44.70 4.36
C CYS A 52 -27.02 45.32 5.71
N TYR A 53 -27.73 46.36 6.12
CA TYR A 53 -27.47 47.04 7.38
C TYR A 53 -28.64 46.84 8.33
N PHE A 54 -28.32 46.33 9.51
CA PHE A 54 -29.32 46.02 10.52
C PHE A 54 -29.02 46.81 11.79
N THR A 55 -30.01 47.50 12.33
CA THR A 55 -29.93 48.09 13.68
C THR A 55 -30.79 47.25 14.61
N ALA A 56 -30.15 46.61 15.59
CA ALA A 56 -30.80 45.66 16.48
C ALA A 56 -31.89 46.34 17.32
N PRO A 57 -33.14 45.86 17.29
CA PRO A 57 -34.20 46.31 18.18
C PRO A 57 -33.98 45.78 19.61
N THR A 58 -34.84 46.15 20.55
CA THR A 58 -34.85 45.52 21.87
C THR A 58 -35.47 44.13 21.77
N ALA A 59 -34.66 43.09 21.90
CA ALA A 59 -35.09 41.69 21.93
C ALA A 59 -34.34 40.91 23.01
N ASN A 60 -34.90 39.79 23.44
CA ASN A 60 -34.31 38.93 24.48
C ASN A 60 -33.27 37.98 23.91
N LEU A 61 -33.38 37.59 22.64
CA LEU A 61 -32.49 36.67 21.97
C LEU A 61 -32.22 37.17 20.55
N PHE A 62 -31.01 36.98 20.08
CA PHE A 62 -30.64 37.13 18.68
C PHE A 62 -30.00 35.82 18.22
N VAL A 63 -30.38 35.35 17.04
CA VAL A 63 -29.74 34.23 16.35
C VAL A 63 -29.14 34.79 15.07
N LEU A 64 -27.83 34.79 15.00
CA LEU A 64 -27.07 35.25 13.85
C LEU A 64 -26.52 34.01 13.15
N GLN A 65 -26.71 33.92 11.85
CA GLN A 65 -26.19 32.83 11.04
C GLN A 65 -25.52 33.39 9.79
N ALA A 66 -24.35 32.85 9.47
CA ALA A 66 -23.67 33.10 8.21
C ALA A 66 -23.39 31.77 7.51
N VAL A 67 -23.57 31.75 6.19
CA VAL A 67 -23.34 30.61 5.32
C VAL A 67 -22.45 31.07 4.17
N GLY A 68 -21.28 30.46 4.01
CA GLY A 68 -20.37 30.72 2.88
C GLY A 68 -21.00 30.32 1.54
N ALA A 69 -20.43 30.78 0.43
CA ALA A 69 -20.86 30.29 -0.89
C ALA A 69 -20.41 28.83 -1.09
N GLY A 70 -21.14 28.07 -1.90
CA GLY A 70 -20.74 26.71 -2.28
C GLY A 70 -19.58 26.76 -3.27
N GLY A 71 -18.71 25.76 -3.22
CA GLY A 71 -17.71 25.55 -4.26
C GLY A 71 -18.34 25.14 -5.58
N GLY A 72 -17.63 25.35 -6.70
CA GLY A 72 -18.05 24.82 -7.99
C GLY A 72 -17.88 23.30 -8.08
N GLY A 73 -18.72 22.63 -8.87
CA GLY A 73 -18.59 21.21 -9.20
C GLY A 73 -17.85 21.01 -10.53
N ALA A 74 -17.15 19.89 -10.69
CA ALA A 74 -16.48 19.48 -11.94
C ALA A 74 -15.59 20.57 -12.59
N VAL A 75 -14.99 21.46 -11.79
CA VAL A 75 -14.11 22.52 -12.26
C VAL A 75 -12.87 21.92 -12.92
N GLY A 76 -12.50 22.46 -14.08
CA GLY A 76 -11.38 21.96 -14.88
C GLY A 76 -11.75 20.79 -15.80
N MET A 77 -12.97 20.26 -15.74
CA MET A 77 -13.45 19.30 -16.73
C MET A 77 -13.76 20.02 -18.05
N THR A 78 -13.02 19.69 -19.11
CA THR A 78 -13.27 20.19 -20.47
C THR A 78 -14.09 19.18 -21.27
N GLY A 79 -15.31 19.54 -21.65
CA GLY A 79 -16.24 18.66 -22.38
C GLY A 79 -17.13 17.80 -21.48
N ALA A 80 -17.99 16.99 -22.10
CA ALA A 80 -18.89 16.08 -21.39
C ALA A 80 -18.13 14.92 -20.74
N PRO A 81 -18.64 14.34 -19.63
CA PRO A 81 -18.12 13.09 -19.09
C PRO A 81 -18.12 11.99 -20.16
N SER A 82 -17.09 11.16 -20.15
CA SER A 82 -16.91 10.10 -21.13
C SER A 82 -16.18 8.91 -20.54
N TYR A 83 -16.21 7.77 -21.22
CA TYR A 83 -15.41 6.62 -20.87
C TYR A 83 -14.92 5.88 -22.12
N GLU A 84 -13.84 5.16 -21.96
CA GLU A 84 -13.34 4.18 -22.92
C GLU A 84 -13.14 2.83 -22.21
N ASP A 85 -13.38 1.74 -22.93
CA ASP A 85 -13.03 0.40 -22.46
C ASP A 85 -11.52 0.36 -22.21
N ALA A 86 -11.13 -0.14 -21.04
CA ALA A 86 -9.76 -0.22 -20.63
C ALA A 86 -9.48 -1.56 -19.95
N THR A 87 -8.22 -1.79 -19.63
CA THR A 87 -7.83 -2.89 -18.79
C THR A 87 -6.78 -2.45 -17.78
N THR A 88 -6.68 -3.17 -16.67
CA THR A 88 -5.67 -2.94 -15.64
C THR A 88 -4.87 -4.22 -15.39
N PRO A 89 -3.56 -4.15 -15.14
CA PRO A 89 -2.75 -5.34 -14.92
C PRO A 89 -3.06 -5.98 -13.56
N ILE A 90 -3.26 -7.30 -13.57
CA ILE A 90 -3.24 -8.16 -12.38
C ILE A 90 -1.91 -8.90 -12.39
N ASN A 91 -1.15 -8.78 -11.31
CA ASN A 91 0.15 -9.40 -11.17
C ASN A 91 0.17 -10.40 -10.01
N GLY A 92 0.93 -11.47 -10.16
CA GLY A 92 1.23 -12.39 -9.08
C GLY A 92 2.62 -13.00 -9.24
N ARG A 93 3.06 -13.73 -8.22
CA ARG A 93 4.42 -14.29 -8.13
C ARG A 93 4.39 -15.72 -7.63
N ILE A 94 5.17 -16.58 -8.26
CA ILE A 94 5.32 -17.98 -7.85
C ILE A 94 6.79 -18.22 -7.50
N PRO A 95 7.13 -18.69 -6.28
CA PRO A 95 8.51 -18.96 -5.89
C PRO A 95 9.07 -20.13 -6.72
N THR A 96 10.37 -20.08 -7.01
CA THR A 96 11.05 -21.13 -7.79
C THR A 96 11.83 -22.12 -6.92
N GLY A 97 11.80 -21.97 -5.59
CA GLY A 97 12.42 -22.87 -4.62
C GLY A 97 11.50 -24.00 -4.13
N GLN A 98 11.79 -24.57 -2.95
CA GLN A 98 11.02 -25.70 -2.38
C GLN A 98 9.51 -25.43 -2.22
N GLY A 99 9.11 -24.16 -2.09
CA GLY A 99 7.71 -23.75 -2.00
C GLY A 99 6.94 -23.75 -3.33
N PHE A 100 7.60 -24.00 -4.48
CA PHE A 100 7.00 -23.91 -5.81
C PHE A 100 5.70 -24.69 -5.93
N PHE A 101 5.72 -26.00 -5.63
CA PHE A 101 4.58 -26.88 -5.86
C PHE A 101 3.36 -26.44 -5.03
N ALA A 102 3.57 -26.13 -3.75
CA ALA A 102 2.50 -25.65 -2.88
C ALA A 102 1.90 -24.32 -3.41
N ALA A 103 2.74 -23.40 -3.87
CA ALA A 103 2.29 -22.11 -4.37
C ALA A 103 1.52 -22.22 -5.69
N ILE A 104 2.04 -22.94 -6.69
CA ILE A 104 1.37 -23.06 -8.00
C ILE A 104 0.07 -23.87 -7.93
N SER A 105 -0.02 -24.82 -7.00
CA SER A 105 -1.23 -25.62 -6.75
C SER A 105 -2.30 -24.91 -5.91
N ASP A 106 -2.01 -23.74 -5.33
CA ASP A 106 -3.01 -22.97 -4.60
C ASP A 106 -4.01 -22.33 -5.58
N THR A 107 -5.23 -22.87 -5.62
CA THR A 107 -6.29 -22.40 -6.51
C THR A 107 -6.92 -21.09 -6.08
N LYS A 108 -6.66 -20.63 -4.84
CA LYS A 108 -7.13 -19.33 -4.34
C LYS A 108 -6.18 -18.20 -4.74
N GLU A 109 -4.88 -18.47 -4.68
CA GLU A 109 -3.83 -17.46 -4.93
C GLU A 109 -3.34 -17.44 -6.38
N VAL A 110 -3.37 -18.59 -7.08
CA VAL A 110 -2.93 -18.69 -8.46
C VAL A 110 -4.14 -18.95 -9.38
N PRO A 111 -4.37 -18.13 -10.42
CA PRO A 111 -5.44 -18.37 -11.38
C PRO A 111 -5.24 -19.65 -12.21
N ASP A 112 -6.35 -20.26 -12.65
CA ASP A 112 -6.35 -21.48 -13.46
C ASP A 112 -5.57 -21.33 -14.78
N TRP A 113 -5.61 -20.16 -15.40
CA TRP A 113 -4.90 -19.91 -16.66
C TRP A 113 -3.38 -20.01 -16.45
N VAL A 114 -2.84 -19.51 -15.33
CA VAL A 114 -1.40 -19.57 -15.02
C VAL A 114 -0.96 -21.02 -14.96
N ARG A 115 -1.73 -21.88 -14.26
CA ARG A 115 -1.45 -23.31 -14.15
C ARG A 115 -1.49 -24.04 -15.49
N LYS A 116 -2.47 -23.72 -16.34
CA LYS A 116 -2.66 -24.38 -17.65
C LYS A 116 -1.62 -23.93 -18.67
N GLU A 117 -1.16 -22.69 -18.56
CA GLU A 117 -0.21 -22.09 -19.50
C GLU A 117 1.23 -22.09 -19.02
N TRP A 118 1.47 -22.51 -17.77
CA TRP A 118 2.76 -22.44 -17.09
C TRP A 118 3.90 -22.78 -18.03
N ASN A 119 3.96 -24.01 -18.54
CA ASN A 119 5.08 -24.55 -19.34
C ASN A 119 5.39 -23.82 -20.66
N LYS A 120 4.56 -22.87 -21.11
CA LYS A 120 4.76 -22.13 -22.38
C LYS A 120 5.85 -21.04 -22.29
N GLN A 121 6.24 -20.65 -21.07
CA GLN A 121 7.25 -19.63 -20.78
C GLN A 121 8.70 -20.10 -21.03
N TRP A 122 8.97 -21.41 -21.04
CA TRP A 122 10.33 -22.00 -21.09
C TRP A 122 11.05 -21.91 -22.45
N LYS A 123 10.90 -20.79 -23.17
CA LYS A 123 11.55 -20.50 -24.46
C LYS A 123 12.97 -19.95 -24.25
N ASN A 124 13.83 -20.11 -25.26
CA ASN A 124 15.19 -19.52 -25.32
C ASN A 124 16.07 -19.79 -24.08
N ASP A 125 16.00 -20.99 -23.50
CA ASP A 125 16.76 -21.37 -22.30
C ASP A 125 16.56 -20.43 -21.08
N ASN A 126 15.40 -19.76 -20.99
CA ASN A 126 15.02 -18.94 -19.82
C ASN A 126 14.62 -19.82 -18.61
N TRP A 127 15.56 -20.63 -18.16
CA TRP A 127 15.37 -21.67 -17.15
C TRP A 127 15.84 -21.20 -15.78
N VAL A 128 15.30 -21.82 -14.73
CA VAL A 128 15.68 -21.49 -13.35
C VAL A 128 17.04 -22.08 -13.05
N LYS A 129 17.90 -21.26 -12.44
CA LYS A 129 19.25 -21.67 -12.03
C LYS A 129 19.31 -22.00 -10.54
N TYR A 130 20.14 -22.99 -10.22
CA TYR A 130 20.44 -23.42 -8.87
C TYR A 130 21.95 -23.60 -8.72
N THR A 131 22.48 -23.12 -7.62
CA THR A 131 23.87 -23.27 -7.24
C THR A 131 23.98 -24.33 -6.16
N LEU A 132 24.75 -25.37 -6.42
CA LEU A 132 25.06 -26.44 -5.48
C LEU A 132 26.53 -26.32 -5.07
N GLU A 133 26.78 -26.44 -3.78
CA GLU A 133 28.10 -26.59 -3.18
C GLU A 133 28.21 -28.00 -2.62
N SER A 134 29.26 -28.74 -3.00
CA SER A 134 29.47 -30.10 -2.51
C SER A 134 29.77 -30.12 -1.01
N PRO A 135 29.49 -31.24 -0.33
CA PRO A 135 30.05 -31.47 1.00
C PRO A 135 31.57 -31.62 0.91
N ILE A 136 32.23 -31.46 2.05
CA ILE A 136 33.66 -31.70 2.24
C ILE A 136 33.83 -32.68 3.39
N GLY A 137 34.60 -33.74 3.20
CA GLY A 137 34.83 -34.74 4.24
C GLY A 137 35.53 -34.17 5.49
N SER A 138 35.73 -35.01 6.50
CA SER A 138 36.50 -34.66 7.71
C SER A 138 38.01 -34.69 7.46
N SER A 139 38.77 -33.77 8.05
CA SER A 139 40.23 -33.80 7.96
C SER A 139 40.89 -34.61 9.09
N GLY A 140 42.08 -35.13 8.82
CA GLY A 140 42.83 -35.94 9.74
C GLY A 140 43.39 -35.15 10.92
N ALA A 141 43.50 -35.81 12.08
CA ALA A 141 44.21 -35.30 13.24
C ALA A 141 45.73 -35.38 13.03
N ALA A 142 46.46 -34.43 13.61
CA ALA A 142 47.92 -34.48 13.68
C ALA A 142 48.36 -35.25 14.92
N VAL A 143 49.61 -35.71 14.91
CA VAL A 143 50.25 -36.27 16.08
C VAL A 143 51.55 -35.52 16.36
N CYS A 144 51.80 -35.33 17.65
CA CYS A 144 53.01 -34.71 18.18
C CYS A 144 53.64 -35.73 19.14
N GLU A 145 54.80 -36.25 18.77
CA GLU A 145 55.55 -37.16 19.65
C GLU A 145 56.67 -36.38 20.32
N PRO A 146 56.60 -36.16 21.65
CA PRO A 146 57.69 -35.51 22.35
C PRO A 146 58.88 -36.45 22.52
N ARG A 147 60.05 -36.08 22.00
CA ARG A 147 61.29 -36.85 22.20
C ARG A 147 62.27 -36.10 23.07
N VAL A 148 63.04 -36.86 23.85
CA VAL A 148 64.14 -36.29 24.63
C VAL A 148 65.35 -36.13 23.74
N ILE A 149 65.96 -34.96 23.76
CA ILE A 149 67.23 -34.69 23.09
C ILE A 149 68.32 -35.50 23.80
N MET A 150 68.74 -36.62 23.19
CA MET A 150 69.73 -37.54 23.74
C MET A 150 71.18 -37.01 23.68
N THR A 151 71.42 -35.91 22.97
CA THR A 151 72.75 -35.33 22.77
C THR A 151 73.22 -34.51 23.99
N ASP A 152 72.31 -34.05 24.85
CA ASP A 152 72.64 -33.41 26.13
C ASP A 152 72.48 -34.43 27.28
N PRO A 153 73.55 -34.77 28.03
CA PRO A 153 73.50 -35.75 29.11
C PRO A 153 72.54 -35.39 30.27
N MET A 154 72.14 -34.13 30.41
CA MET A 154 71.19 -33.69 31.45
C MET A 154 69.73 -33.91 31.04
N CYS A 155 69.41 -33.89 29.75
CA CYS A 155 68.04 -33.97 29.27
C CYS A 155 67.35 -35.31 29.60
N PRO A 156 67.97 -36.49 29.45
CA PRO A 156 67.40 -37.76 29.90
C PRO A 156 67.03 -37.81 31.38
N LYS A 157 67.83 -37.15 32.24
CA LYS A 157 67.57 -37.08 33.70
C LYS A 157 66.44 -36.12 34.04
N LEU A 158 66.31 -35.02 33.29
CA LEU A 158 65.25 -34.03 33.51
C LEU A 158 63.88 -34.52 33.01
N CYS A 159 63.86 -35.48 32.09
CA CYS A 159 62.64 -35.98 31.43
C CYS A 159 62.23 -37.40 31.90
N GLU A 160 62.84 -37.92 32.97
CA GLU A 160 62.79 -39.32 33.44
C GLU A 160 61.42 -39.78 33.97
N ILE A 161 60.55 -38.84 34.38
CA ILE A 161 59.25 -39.14 35.02
C ILE A 161 58.08 -39.07 34.03
N ASP A 162 58.03 -38.04 33.18
CA ASP A 162 57.00 -37.85 32.14
C ASP A 162 57.49 -36.79 31.15
N ILE A 163 57.80 -37.20 29.92
CA ILE A 163 58.32 -36.32 28.86
C ILE A 163 57.32 -35.19 28.55
N SER A 164 56.01 -35.45 28.68
CA SER A 164 54.97 -34.50 28.33
C SER A 164 54.71 -33.43 29.39
N LYS A 165 55.03 -33.70 30.68
CA LYS A 165 54.73 -32.80 31.81
C LYS A 165 55.95 -32.16 32.46
N ASN A 166 57.10 -32.84 32.52
CA ASN A 166 58.23 -32.45 33.36
C ASN A 166 59.53 -32.17 32.58
N CYS A 167 59.55 -32.44 31.28
CA CYS A 167 60.71 -32.20 30.41
C CYS A 167 60.76 -30.73 29.97
N PRO A 168 61.85 -29.97 30.24
CA PRO A 168 62.01 -28.62 29.71
C PRO A 168 61.97 -28.61 28.17
N LEU A 169 61.36 -27.59 27.57
CA LEU A 169 61.29 -27.44 26.09
C LEU A 169 62.68 -27.46 25.43
N SER A 170 63.73 -26.99 26.13
CA SER A 170 65.12 -27.03 25.65
C SER A 170 65.72 -28.45 25.58
N CYS A 171 65.06 -29.43 26.19
CA CYS A 171 65.45 -30.84 26.23
C CYS A 171 64.55 -31.73 25.37
N ARG A 172 63.67 -31.12 24.57
CA ARG A 172 62.64 -31.80 23.78
C ARG A 172 62.80 -31.51 22.30
N ASP A 173 62.65 -32.55 21.48
CA ASP A 173 62.55 -32.48 20.03
C ASP A 173 61.23 -33.16 19.63
N ASP A 174 60.23 -32.37 19.27
CA ASP A 174 58.89 -32.89 18.96
C ASP A 174 58.85 -33.34 17.50
N LEU A 175 58.59 -34.63 17.27
CA LEU A 175 58.29 -35.09 15.92
C LEU A 175 56.85 -34.73 15.58
N GLU A 176 56.72 -33.86 14.58
CA GLU A 176 55.43 -33.43 14.06
C GLU A 176 55.04 -34.27 12.84
N ALA A 177 53.85 -34.86 12.88
CA ALA A 177 53.22 -35.40 11.69
C ALA A 177 51.83 -34.78 11.52
N ARG A 178 51.64 -34.11 10.38
CA ARG A 178 50.39 -33.44 10.03
C ARG A 178 49.30 -34.46 9.69
N GLY A 179 48.07 -34.14 10.05
CA GLY A 179 46.91 -34.91 9.60
C GLY A 179 46.64 -34.67 8.12
N GLY A 180 46.06 -35.66 7.44
CA GLY A 180 45.72 -35.57 6.03
C GLY A 180 44.57 -34.60 5.75
N ASN A 181 44.62 -33.93 4.60
CA ASN A 181 43.57 -33.06 4.10
C ASN A 181 42.33 -33.88 3.70
N SER A 182 41.13 -33.35 3.93
CA SER A 182 39.91 -34.02 3.46
C SER A 182 39.49 -33.67 2.04
N GLY A 183 40.08 -32.64 1.45
CA GLY A 183 39.85 -32.25 0.07
C GLY A 183 39.08 -30.96 -0.12
N ILE A 184 38.67 -30.76 -1.38
CA ILE A 184 38.18 -29.49 -1.91
C ILE A 184 36.71 -29.65 -2.28
N GLY A 185 35.88 -28.69 -1.89
CA GLY A 185 34.48 -28.62 -2.32
C GLY A 185 34.34 -28.03 -3.73
N GLY A 186 33.35 -28.51 -4.49
CA GLY A 186 32.99 -27.98 -5.81
C GLY A 186 31.75 -27.09 -5.76
N LYS A 187 31.74 -26.00 -6.56
CA LYS A 187 30.52 -25.25 -6.88
C LYS A 187 30.01 -25.69 -8.23
N ARG A 188 28.73 -25.96 -8.38
CA ARG A 188 28.09 -26.24 -9.69
C ARG A 188 26.84 -25.41 -9.84
N ILE A 189 26.68 -24.77 -10.99
CA ILE A 189 25.46 -24.06 -11.35
C ILE A 189 24.74 -24.93 -12.36
N VAL A 190 23.52 -25.32 -12.03
CA VAL A 190 22.64 -26.12 -12.88
C VAL A 190 21.38 -25.34 -13.22
N SER A 191 20.92 -25.44 -14.46
CA SER A 191 19.68 -24.85 -14.93
C SER A 191 18.69 -25.92 -15.34
N THR A 192 17.42 -25.68 -15.02
CA THR A 192 16.34 -26.58 -15.42
C THR A 192 15.00 -25.86 -15.52
N LYS A 193 14.11 -26.40 -16.34
CA LYS A 193 12.70 -26.00 -16.37
C LYS A 193 12.02 -26.53 -15.12
N ILE A 194 11.00 -25.83 -14.65
CA ILE A 194 10.10 -26.35 -13.61
C ILE A 194 8.77 -26.63 -14.31
N GLU A 195 8.48 -27.89 -14.60
CA GLU A 195 7.27 -28.28 -15.33
C GLU A 195 6.09 -28.39 -14.37
N TYR A 196 4.95 -27.85 -14.78
CA TYR A 196 3.69 -27.99 -14.07
C TYR A 196 2.52 -28.03 -15.05
N ALA A 197 1.72 -29.09 -14.93
CA ALA A 197 0.45 -29.22 -15.62
C ALA A 197 -0.57 -29.85 -14.65
N PRO A 198 -1.80 -29.32 -14.55
CA PRO A 198 -2.84 -29.86 -13.65
C PRO A 198 -3.06 -31.37 -13.82
N ASP A 199 -3.15 -31.84 -15.07
CA ASP A 199 -3.40 -33.24 -15.43
C ASP A 199 -2.12 -33.98 -15.91
N GLY A 200 -0.94 -33.41 -15.67
CA GLY A 200 0.31 -33.87 -16.27
C GLY A 200 1.50 -33.89 -15.31
N GLN A 201 2.68 -33.54 -15.81
CA GLN A 201 3.90 -33.50 -15.00
C GLN A 201 3.82 -32.40 -13.94
N GLN A 202 4.14 -32.77 -12.70
CA GLN A 202 4.17 -31.87 -11.56
C GLN A 202 5.54 -31.94 -10.90
N ASP A 203 6.38 -30.94 -11.14
CA ASP A 203 7.70 -30.90 -10.54
C ASP A 203 7.64 -30.38 -9.10
N THR A 204 7.98 -31.23 -8.14
CA THR A 204 8.32 -30.82 -6.78
C THR A 204 9.80 -30.48 -6.69
N ILE A 205 10.15 -29.48 -5.88
CA ILE A 205 11.54 -29.04 -5.71
C ILE A 205 12.01 -29.43 -4.32
N VAL A 206 13.04 -30.26 -4.26
CA VAL A 206 13.56 -30.80 -3.00
C VAL A 206 15.05 -30.53 -2.92
N PHE A 207 15.45 -29.84 -1.85
CA PHE A 207 16.85 -29.64 -1.49
C PHE A 207 17.22 -30.64 -0.40
N LYS A 208 18.21 -31.47 -0.67
CA LYS A 208 18.82 -32.39 0.30
C LYS A 208 20.29 -32.04 0.40
N TYR A 209 20.79 -31.80 1.61
CA TYR A 209 22.20 -31.54 1.84
C TYR A 209 22.62 -32.17 3.17
N THR A 210 23.64 -33.02 3.09
CA THR A 210 24.23 -33.76 4.20
C THR A 210 25.74 -33.61 4.14
N THR A 211 26.46 -34.26 5.05
CA THR A 211 27.92 -34.39 4.97
C THR A 211 28.39 -35.37 3.90
N GLU A 212 27.49 -36.15 3.30
CA GLU A 212 27.83 -37.17 2.28
C GLU A 212 27.43 -36.74 0.88
N GLU A 213 26.29 -36.04 0.73
CA GLU A 213 25.81 -35.54 -0.56
C GLU A 213 25.06 -34.21 -0.47
N THR A 214 25.17 -33.43 -1.54
CA THR A 214 24.29 -32.31 -1.88
C THR A 214 23.47 -32.71 -3.10
N ARG A 215 22.15 -32.80 -2.95
CA ARG A 215 21.22 -33.23 -3.98
C ARG A 215 20.09 -32.24 -4.19
N LEU A 216 19.93 -31.79 -5.43
CA LEU A 216 18.78 -31.07 -5.93
C LEU A 216 17.89 -32.04 -6.72
N GLU A 217 16.61 -32.11 -6.38
CA GLU A 217 15.58 -32.82 -7.15
C GLU A 217 14.54 -31.82 -7.65
N VAL A 218 14.22 -31.88 -8.95
CA VAL A 218 13.13 -31.11 -9.58
C VAL A 218 12.29 -32.10 -10.38
N GLY A 219 11.20 -32.58 -9.78
CA GLY A 219 10.42 -33.70 -10.31
C GLY A 219 11.30 -34.95 -10.51
N ASN A 220 11.41 -35.42 -11.75
CA ASN A 220 12.25 -36.57 -12.12
C ASN A 220 13.72 -36.21 -12.46
N LYS A 221 14.09 -34.93 -12.38
CA LYS A 221 15.43 -34.42 -12.71
C LYS A 221 16.24 -34.29 -11.43
N SER A 222 17.56 -34.51 -11.52
CA SER A 222 18.43 -34.39 -10.35
C SER A 222 19.84 -33.89 -10.66
N ALA A 223 20.44 -33.23 -9.68
CA ALA A 223 21.86 -32.91 -9.63
C ALA A 223 22.41 -33.33 -8.26
N ILE A 224 23.49 -34.10 -8.24
CA ILE A 224 24.09 -34.66 -7.02
C ILE A 224 25.58 -34.34 -7.01
N LEU A 225 26.07 -33.81 -5.89
CA LEU A 225 27.48 -33.63 -5.58
C LEU A 225 27.81 -34.48 -4.35
N LEU A 226 28.77 -35.39 -4.46
CA LEU A 226 29.21 -36.25 -3.35
C LEU A 226 30.32 -35.60 -2.53
N ALA A 227 30.47 -35.99 -1.27
CA ALA A 227 31.58 -35.53 -0.45
C ALA A 227 32.93 -35.96 -1.05
N SER A 228 33.94 -35.11 -0.83
CA SER A 228 35.32 -35.58 -0.91
C SER A 228 35.56 -36.65 0.17
N ASP A 229 36.49 -37.56 -0.10
CA ASP A 229 36.81 -38.63 0.85
C ASP A 229 37.42 -38.03 2.14
N ASN A 230 37.40 -38.78 3.25
CA ASN A 230 37.92 -38.28 4.52
C ASN A 230 39.45 -38.29 4.55
N GLY A 231 40.05 -37.22 5.09
CA GLY A 231 41.47 -37.14 5.40
C GLY A 231 41.83 -38.14 6.49
N THR A 232 42.96 -38.83 6.34
CA THR A 232 43.40 -39.80 7.34
C THR A 232 44.20 -39.12 8.45
N SER A 233 44.03 -39.58 9.69
CA SER A 233 44.82 -39.05 10.80
C SER A 233 46.27 -39.53 10.71
N ALA A 234 47.20 -38.67 11.13
CA ALA A 234 48.60 -39.00 11.27
C ALA A 234 48.79 -40.16 12.25
N LYS A 235 49.85 -40.96 12.04
CA LYS A 235 50.13 -42.14 12.85
C LYS A 235 51.49 -42.02 13.53
N MET A 236 51.54 -42.46 14.78
CA MET A 236 52.77 -42.62 15.55
C MET A 236 53.22 -44.09 15.48
N ASN A 237 54.50 -44.33 15.20
CA ASN A 237 55.09 -45.66 15.29
C ASN A 237 55.78 -45.83 16.66
N VAL A 238 55.20 -46.68 17.51
CA VAL A 238 55.79 -47.10 18.79
C VAL A 238 56.63 -48.36 18.55
N PRO A 239 57.88 -48.48 19.06
CA PRO A 239 58.51 -47.72 20.15
C PRO A 239 59.60 -46.72 19.69
N SER A 240 59.64 -45.54 20.34
CA SER A 240 60.70 -44.50 20.56
C SER A 240 61.78 -44.17 19.49
N TYR A 241 61.84 -44.90 18.39
CA TYR A 241 62.80 -44.79 17.29
C TYR A 241 62.11 -44.81 15.92
N GLY A 242 60.77 -44.89 15.88
CA GLY A 242 59.99 -44.79 14.64
C GLY A 242 60.01 -43.38 14.05
N VAL A 243 59.47 -43.21 12.84
CA VAL A 243 59.20 -41.88 12.27
C VAL A 243 57.69 -41.64 12.34
N ALA A 244 57.29 -40.49 12.87
CA ALA A 244 55.89 -40.06 12.83
C ALA A 244 55.48 -39.96 11.35
N THR A 245 54.40 -40.66 10.98
CA THR A 245 53.98 -40.74 9.59
C THR A 245 52.82 -39.76 9.37
N PRO A 246 52.96 -38.79 8.46
CA PRO A 246 51.86 -37.91 8.07
C PRO A 246 50.63 -38.73 7.64
N GLY A 247 49.45 -38.16 7.84
CA GLY A 247 48.24 -38.71 7.22
C GLY A 247 48.35 -38.70 5.69
N GLU A 248 47.67 -39.63 5.04
CA GLU A 248 47.44 -39.60 3.60
C GLU A 248 46.44 -38.48 3.24
N ASP A 249 46.90 -37.60 2.36
CA ASP A 249 46.06 -36.58 1.73
C ASP A 249 45.18 -37.21 0.65
N VAL A 250 43.88 -36.96 0.74
CA VAL A 250 42.93 -37.49 -0.27
C VAL A 250 42.72 -36.54 -1.46
N ASN A 251 43.07 -35.25 -1.36
CA ASN A 251 42.93 -34.27 -2.44
C ASN A 251 43.74 -32.99 -2.17
N ASP A 252 45.08 -33.07 -2.19
CA ASP A 252 45.93 -31.87 -2.00
C ASP A 252 46.02 -31.05 -3.31
N GLY A 253 45.60 -29.78 -3.27
CA GLY A 253 45.78 -28.79 -4.35
C GLY A 253 45.01 -29.00 -5.66
N GLY A 254 44.13 -30.00 -5.77
CA GLY A 254 43.43 -30.38 -7.01
C GLY A 254 42.15 -29.59 -7.36
N GLN A 255 41.45 -30.02 -8.42
CA GLN A 255 40.08 -29.59 -8.70
C GLN A 255 39.08 -30.59 -8.13
N TYR A 256 37.90 -30.13 -7.73
CA TYR A 256 36.84 -31.04 -7.29
C TYR A 256 36.51 -32.09 -8.38
N PRO A 257 36.55 -33.40 -8.08
CA PRO A 257 36.49 -34.45 -9.10
C PRO A 257 35.15 -34.50 -9.84
N GLN A 258 35.17 -34.56 -11.18
CA GLN A 258 33.94 -34.73 -11.96
C GLN A 258 33.27 -36.10 -11.73
N SER A 259 34.02 -37.12 -11.29
CA SER A 259 33.45 -38.42 -10.90
C SER A 259 32.52 -38.33 -9.67
N LYS A 260 32.60 -37.26 -8.88
CA LYS A 260 31.75 -36.98 -7.72
C LYS A 260 30.55 -36.09 -8.08
N VAL A 261 30.26 -35.93 -9.38
CA VAL A 261 29.13 -35.16 -9.92
C VAL A 261 28.21 -36.09 -10.71
N SER A 262 26.91 -36.07 -10.41
CA SER A 262 25.89 -36.76 -11.19
C SER A 262 24.79 -35.79 -11.60
N LEU A 263 24.35 -35.86 -12.85
CA LEU A 263 23.36 -34.97 -13.44
C LEU A 263 22.37 -35.76 -14.29
N SER A 264 21.08 -35.52 -14.10
CA SER A 264 20.00 -36.12 -14.88
C SER A 264 18.95 -35.07 -15.23
N GLY A 265 18.72 -34.85 -16.52
CA GLY A 265 17.66 -33.96 -17.03
C GLY A 265 17.82 -32.47 -16.68
N MET A 266 19.04 -32.04 -16.33
CA MET A 266 19.39 -30.64 -16.08
C MET A 266 20.58 -30.22 -16.96
N LYS A 267 20.76 -28.92 -17.20
CA LYS A 267 21.96 -28.37 -17.86
C LYS A 267 22.93 -27.85 -16.81
N MET A 268 24.23 -28.07 -16.97
CA MET A 268 25.26 -27.50 -16.10
C MET A 268 25.96 -26.35 -16.83
N GLU A 269 26.19 -25.23 -16.14
CA GLU A 269 26.94 -24.13 -16.72
C GLU A 269 28.43 -24.48 -16.80
N LEU A 270 28.99 -24.36 -18.01
CA LEU A 270 30.39 -24.70 -18.30
C LEU A 270 31.39 -23.98 -17.38
N GLY A 271 31.16 -22.69 -17.11
CA GLY A 271 32.03 -21.90 -16.24
C GLY A 271 32.07 -22.36 -14.78
N SER A 272 31.07 -23.12 -14.32
CA SER A 272 31.03 -23.65 -12.96
C SER A 272 31.81 -24.97 -12.80
N MET A 273 32.13 -25.66 -13.90
CA MET A 273 32.76 -26.99 -13.84
C MET A 273 34.14 -27.01 -13.18
N ASN A 274 34.86 -25.90 -13.20
CA ASN A 274 36.22 -25.78 -12.64
C ASN A 274 36.27 -24.96 -11.34
N SER A 275 35.11 -24.62 -10.77
CA SER A 275 35.05 -23.78 -9.58
C SER A 275 35.15 -24.61 -8.29
N ASN A 276 36.20 -24.31 -7.53
CA ASN A 276 36.43 -24.82 -6.19
C ASN A 276 35.83 -23.82 -5.17
N THR A 277 35.16 -24.31 -4.12
CA THR A 277 34.49 -23.46 -3.12
C THR A 277 35.32 -23.29 -1.86
N LYS A 278 35.83 -24.39 -1.32
CA LYS A 278 36.53 -24.44 -0.03
C LYS A 278 37.52 -25.59 -0.01
N LEU A 279 38.61 -25.44 0.72
CA LEU A 279 39.57 -26.48 1.03
C LEU A 279 39.52 -26.75 2.54
N GLN A 280 39.53 -28.03 2.92
CA GLN A 280 39.58 -28.43 4.33
C GLN A 280 40.92 -29.09 4.66
N LEU A 281 41.82 -28.24 5.17
CA LEU A 281 43.15 -28.67 5.61
C LEU A 281 43.07 -29.52 6.88
N GLY A 282 43.95 -30.52 6.94
CA GLY A 282 44.26 -31.30 8.14
C GLY A 282 44.91 -30.46 9.24
N ALA A 283 45.03 -31.07 10.41
CA ALA A 283 45.69 -30.45 11.54
C ALA A 283 47.22 -30.33 11.27
N THR A 284 47.85 -29.23 11.68
CA THR A 284 49.15 -28.80 11.11
C THR A 284 50.39 -29.21 11.88
N GLY A 285 50.28 -29.86 13.03
CA GLY A 285 51.42 -30.28 13.85
C GLY A 285 51.15 -30.16 15.36
N CYS A 286 52.18 -29.89 16.17
CA CYS A 286 52.05 -29.83 17.62
C CYS A 286 51.15 -28.69 18.13
N ASP A 287 50.95 -27.65 17.31
CA ASP A 287 50.10 -26.49 17.64
C ASP A 287 48.61 -26.70 17.33
N ASP A 288 48.28 -27.64 16.44
CA ASP A 288 46.90 -28.00 16.07
C ASP A 288 46.82 -29.51 15.87
N LEU A 289 46.36 -30.19 16.92
CA LEU A 289 46.26 -31.64 16.97
C LEU A 289 44.92 -32.16 16.45
N SER A 290 43.86 -31.34 16.51
CA SER A 290 42.50 -31.77 16.21
C SER A 290 42.20 -31.63 14.72
N GLY A 291 41.87 -32.75 14.08
CA GLY A 291 41.25 -32.73 12.76
C GLY A 291 39.88 -32.01 12.78
N LYS A 292 39.39 -31.62 11.61
CA LYS A 292 38.12 -30.90 11.47
C LYS A 292 37.00 -31.84 11.03
N TYR A 293 35.80 -31.69 11.60
CA TYR A 293 34.62 -32.43 11.19
C TYR A 293 34.21 -32.13 9.75
N ALA A 294 33.53 -33.08 9.10
CA ALA A 294 32.98 -32.89 7.76
C ALA A 294 32.04 -31.68 7.68
N ILE A 295 32.06 -30.98 6.54
CA ILE A 295 31.22 -29.82 6.27
C ILE A 295 30.11 -30.25 5.31
N ALA A 296 28.86 -30.06 5.73
CA ALA A 296 27.71 -30.30 4.87
C ALA A 296 27.72 -29.33 3.68
N GLY A 297 27.28 -29.81 2.52
CA GLY A 297 27.15 -28.95 1.36
C GLY A 297 25.97 -27.98 1.47
N LYS A 298 25.73 -27.24 0.40
CA LYS A 298 24.72 -26.16 0.40
C LYS A 298 24.04 -26.09 -0.95
N ILE A 299 22.75 -25.77 -0.94
CA ILE A 299 22.01 -25.39 -2.15
C ILE A 299 21.50 -23.97 -1.96
N THR A 300 21.82 -23.11 -2.91
CA THR A 300 21.24 -21.78 -3.04
C THR A 300 20.67 -21.70 -4.44
N GLY A 301 19.39 -21.42 -4.61
CA GLY A 301 18.83 -21.44 -5.95
C GLY A 301 17.35 -21.15 -6.01
N GLY A 302 16.88 -21.16 -7.25
CA GLY A 302 15.72 -20.38 -7.64
C GLY A 302 16.20 -19.02 -8.13
N ASP A 303 16.99 -18.94 -9.20
CA ASP A 303 17.27 -17.67 -9.88
C ASP A 303 16.55 -17.65 -11.22
N PRO A 304 15.53 -16.78 -11.40
CA PRO A 304 15.03 -15.80 -10.43
C PRO A 304 14.30 -16.43 -9.23
N GLU A 305 14.28 -15.76 -8.06
CA GLU A 305 13.67 -16.25 -6.80
C GLU A 305 12.17 -16.54 -6.94
N TYR A 306 11.53 -15.77 -7.82
CA TYR A 306 10.15 -15.93 -8.22
C TYR A 306 10.01 -15.70 -9.71
N ILE A 307 9.00 -16.34 -10.29
CA ILE A 307 8.52 -16.05 -11.63
C ILE A 307 7.25 -15.23 -11.48
N GLU A 308 7.25 -14.05 -12.08
CA GLU A 308 6.07 -13.20 -12.15
C GLU A 308 5.13 -13.70 -13.23
N TYR A 309 3.83 -13.66 -12.96
CA TYR A 309 2.79 -13.80 -13.96
C TYR A 309 1.93 -12.54 -13.94
N SER A 310 1.41 -12.16 -15.10
CA SER A 310 0.47 -11.06 -15.21
C SER A 310 -0.58 -11.30 -16.29
N THR A 311 -1.76 -10.78 -16.03
CA THR A 311 -2.88 -10.70 -16.99
C THR A 311 -3.51 -9.32 -16.88
N GLN A 312 -4.59 -9.11 -17.59
CA GLN A 312 -5.37 -7.88 -17.57
C GLN A 312 -6.80 -8.19 -17.11
N SER A 313 -7.38 -7.34 -16.28
CA SER A 313 -8.82 -7.37 -15.99
C SER A 313 -9.54 -6.20 -16.63
N LEU A 314 -10.88 -6.30 -16.71
CA LEU A 314 -11.70 -5.22 -17.22
C LEU A 314 -11.55 -3.98 -16.34
N ALA A 315 -11.38 -2.85 -17.00
CA ALA A 315 -11.37 -1.55 -16.39
C ALA A 315 -12.11 -0.57 -17.30
N ILE A 316 -12.37 0.62 -16.78
CA ILE A 316 -12.81 1.75 -17.59
C ILE A 316 -11.83 2.88 -17.43
N LYS A 317 -11.49 3.54 -18.54
CA LYS A 317 -10.82 4.83 -18.48
C LYS A 317 -11.89 5.90 -18.50
N ALA A 318 -12.17 6.46 -17.33
CA ALA A 318 -13.29 7.37 -17.14
C ALA A 318 -12.85 8.80 -16.95
N LYS A 319 -13.56 9.71 -17.59
CA LYS A 319 -13.44 11.15 -17.43
C LYS A 319 -14.71 11.69 -16.78
N PHE A 320 -14.56 12.24 -15.58
CA PHE A 320 -15.66 12.72 -14.74
C PHE A 320 -15.22 13.91 -13.89
N GLY A 321 -16.17 14.61 -13.26
CA GLY A 321 -15.88 15.68 -12.31
C GLY A 321 -16.66 15.49 -11.03
N VAL A 322 -16.01 15.72 -9.89
CA VAL A 322 -16.64 15.57 -8.56
C VAL A 322 -17.37 16.86 -8.15
N ALA A 323 -18.31 16.75 -7.22
CA ALA A 323 -18.98 17.91 -6.64
C ALA A 323 -18.01 18.79 -5.83
N GLY A 324 -18.34 20.07 -5.71
CA GLY A 324 -17.65 20.98 -4.78
C GLY A 324 -17.99 20.68 -3.33
N SER A 325 -17.28 21.33 -2.40
CA SER A 325 -17.65 21.29 -0.99
C SER A 325 -18.70 22.37 -0.68
N PRO A 326 -19.61 22.11 0.29
CA PRO A 326 -20.50 23.16 0.77
C PRO A 326 -19.74 24.32 1.40
N GLY A 327 -20.36 25.49 1.41
CA GLY A 327 -19.89 26.63 2.19
C GLY A 327 -19.95 26.36 3.70
N GLU A 328 -19.05 26.95 4.46
CA GLU A 328 -19.06 26.81 5.91
C GLU A 328 -20.27 27.50 6.54
N THR A 329 -20.67 27.04 7.73
CA THR A 329 -21.77 27.62 8.49
C THR A 329 -21.31 28.00 9.89
N ALA A 330 -21.75 29.15 10.36
CA ALA A 330 -21.57 29.57 11.73
C ALA A 330 -22.87 30.16 12.26
N ILE A 331 -23.21 29.78 13.49
CA ILE A 331 -24.39 30.25 14.22
C ILE A 331 -23.92 30.82 15.54
N ARG A 332 -24.43 32.01 15.89
CA ARG A 332 -24.19 32.64 17.19
C ARG A 332 -25.51 33.07 17.80
N MET A 333 -25.73 32.65 19.04
CA MET A 333 -26.88 33.07 19.84
C MET A 333 -26.43 34.09 20.87
N LEU A 334 -27.15 35.21 20.97
CA LEU A 334 -26.84 36.30 21.88
C LEU A 334 -28.07 36.67 22.68
N GLU A 335 -27.92 36.73 24.00
CA GLU A 335 -28.94 37.29 24.88
C GLU A 335 -28.70 38.80 25.02
N ARG A 336 -29.74 39.61 24.76
CA ARG A 336 -29.77 41.07 24.97
C ARG A 336 -28.57 41.83 24.39
N LEU A 337 -28.76 42.43 23.22
CA LEU A 337 -27.78 43.34 22.65
C LEU A 337 -27.86 44.75 23.24
N PRO A 338 -26.74 45.49 23.35
CA PRO A 338 -26.77 46.91 23.67
C PRO A 338 -27.69 47.68 22.73
N ALA A 339 -28.39 48.71 23.24
CA ALA A 339 -29.22 49.57 22.42
C ALA A 339 -28.40 50.20 21.27
N ASN A 340 -29.03 50.31 20.10
CA ASN A 340 -28.44 50.82 18.86
C ASN A 340 -27.21 50.02 18.38
N THR A 341 -27.13 48.72 18.70
CA THR A 341 -26.12 47.84 18.07
C THR A 341 -26.41 47.75 16.58
N GLN A 342 -25.39 47.95 15.75
CA GLN A 342 -25.53 47.90 14.29
C GLN A 342 -24.67 46.78 13.74
N PHE A 343 -25.24 46.04 12.79
CA PHE A 343 -24.57 45.00 12.04
C PHE A 343 -24.54 45.34 10.56
N ARG A 344 -23.43 44.98 9.92
CA ARG A 344 -23.28 44.96 8.46
C ARG A 344 -23.16 43.50 8.03
N MET A 345 -24.09 43.06 7.22
CA MET A 345 -24.21 41.69 6.74
C MET A 345 -23.72 41.63 5.30
N VAL A 346 -22.70 40.80 5.02
CA VAL A 346 -22.11 40.67 3.69
C VAL A 346 -22.15 39.20 3.29
N PRO A 347 -23.07 38.79 2.40
CA PRO A 347 -23.09 37.42 1.88
C PRO A 347 -22.02 37.23 0.79
N ALA A 348 -21.34 36.08 0.80
CA ALA A 348 -20.42 35.70 -0.28
C ALA A 348 -21.16 35.53 -1.60
N ARG A 349 -20.68 36.18 -2.66
CA ARG A 349 -21.24 35.98 -4.02
C ARG A 349 -20.87 34.61 -4.60
N ASP A 350 -19.62 34.22 -4.36
CA ASP A 350 -18.98 33.04 -4.92
C ASP A 350 -17.85 32.59 -3.98
N LYS A 351 -17.19 31.50 -4.35
CA LYS A 351 -16.15 30.85 -3.56
C LYS A 351 -14.93 31.73 -3.21
N THR A 352 -14.71 32.83 -3.94
CA THR A 352 -13.56 33.71 -3.71
C THR A 352 -13.80 34.70 -2.57
N GLN A 353 -15.05 34.75 -2.08
CA GLN A 353 -15.49 35.66 -1.04
C GLN A 353 -15.90 34.88 0.21
N LYS A 354 -15.98 35.59 1.34
CA LYS A 354 -16.47 35.05 2.61
C LYS A 354 -17.79 35.70 2.97
N SER A 355 -18.67 34.94 3.61
CA SER A 355 -19.86 35.51 4.22
C SER A 355 -19.49 36.00 5.61
N ARG A 356 -19.90 37.23 5.95
CA ARG A 356 -19.57 37.82 7.25
C ARG A 356 -20.67 38.70 7.82
N ILE A 357 -20.64 38.80 9.14
CA ILE A 357 -21.35 39.78 9.93
C ILE A 357 -20.31 40.63 10.62
N ASP A 358 -20.33 41.93 10.37
CA ASP A 358 -19.52 42.89 11.07
C ASP A 358 -20.39 43.64 12.10
N ILE A 359 -19.83 43.99 13.25
CA ILE A 359 -20.47 44.82 14.27
C ILE A 359 -19.85 46.22 14.28
N ARG A 360 -20.68 47.25 14.42
CA ARG A 360 -20.18 48.62 14.44
C ARG A 360 -19.43 48.92 15.74
N ASN A 361 -18.19 49.37 15.61
CA ASN A 361 -17.39 49.83 16.73
C ASN A 361 -17.82 51.25 17.13
N LYS A 362 -18.24 51.43 18.39
CA LYS A 362 -18.72 52.72 18.90
C LYS A 362 -17.61 53.73 19.16
N GLU A 363 -16.37 53.27 19.36
CA GLU A 363 -15.21 54.10 19.68
C GLU A 363 -14.53 54.62 18.41
N THR A 364 -14.37 53.76 17.40
CA THR A 364 -13.69 54.10 16.14
C THR A 364 -14.64 54.50 15.03
N GLY A 365 -15.94 54.19 15.16
CA GLY A 365 -16.97 54.39 14.14
C GLY A 365 -16.91 53.38 12.97
N GLY A 366 -15.90 52.50 12.97
CA GLY A 366 -15.65 51.47 11.96
C GLY A 366 -16.46 50.18 12.16
N TRP A 367 -16.13 49.16 11.38
CA TRP A 367 -16.76 47.84 11.39
C TRP A 367 -15.75 46.78 11.81
N ASP A 368 -16.02 46.09 12.92
CA ASP A 368 -15.20 44.97 13.40
C ASP A 368 -15.85 43.64 13.00
N ASN A 369 -15.04 42.67 12.58
CA ASN A 369 -15.52 41.34 12.23
C ASN A 369 -16.16 40.67 13.45
N PHE A 370 -17.37 40.12 13.29
CA PHE A 370 -18.11 39.46 14.37
C PHE A 370 -18.38 37.98 14.11
N ILE A 371 -18.78 37.62 12.89
CA ILE A 371 -18.87 36.25 12.36
C ILE A 371 -18.27 36.29 10.96
N GLU A 372 -17.44 35.33 10.62
CA GLU A 372 -16.93 35.12 9.27
C GLU A 372 -16.87 33.63 9.00
N VAL A 373 -17.31 33.22 7.80
CA VAL A 373 -17.30 31.83 7.36
C VAL A 373 -16.72 31.74 5.96
N ASP A 374 -15.94 30.69 5.74
CA ASP A 374 -15.32 30.45 4.46
C ASP A 374 -16.31 29.86 3.46
N SER A 375 -16.05 30.11 2.18
CA SER A 375 -16.78 29.43 1.10
C SER A 375 -16.17 28.07 0.80
N GLY A 376 -16.98 27.20 0.18
CA GLY A 376 -16.58 25.86 -0.20
C GLY A 376 -15.55 25.83 -1.33
N ASN A 377 -14.84 24.71 -1.42
CA ASN A 377 -13.82 24.43 -2.43
C ASN A 377 -14.40 23.79 -3.69
N ASP A 378 -13.74 24.02 -4.82
CA ASP A 378 -14.15 23.41 -6.08
C ASP A 378 -13.86 21.90 -6.13
N GLY A 379 -14.80 21.16 -6.70
CA GLY A 379 -14.59 19.80 -7.14
C GLY A 379 -13.82 19.78 -8.45
N LEU A 380 -12.90 18.83 -8.61
CA LEU A 380 -12.02 18.76 -9.78
C LEU A 380 -12.49 17.74 -10.83
N GLY A 381 -12.24 18.05 -12.09
CA GLY A 381 -12.23 17.07 -13.19
C GLY A 381 -11.10 16.06 -13.02
N ARG A 382 -11.39 14.78 -13.29
CA ARG A 382 -10.46 13.65 -13.20
C ARG A 382 -10.54 12.79 -14.45
N GLU A 383 -9.42 12.16 -14.78
CA GLU A 383 -9.33 11.07 -15.73
C GLU A 383 -8.60 9.92 -15.03
N GLU A 384 -9.24 8.77 -14.93
CA GLU A 384 -8.72 7.64 -14.15
C GLU A 384 -9.08 6.30 -14.79
N VAL A 385 -8.20 5.31 -14.63
CA VAL A 385 -8.45 3.91 -14.99
C VAL A 385 -8.96 3.18 -13.76
N ILE A 386 -10.24 2.79 -13.77
CA ILE A 386 -10.93 2.19 -12.63
C ILE A 386 -11.20 0.71 -12.94
N PRO A 387 -10.71 -0.25 -12.13
CA PRO A 387 -11.08 -1.66 -12.28
C PRO A 387 -12.58 -1.87 -12.06
N VAL A 388 -13.17 -2.82 -12.80
CA VAL A 388 -14.60 -3.12 -12.70
C VAL A 388 -14.87 -4.62 -12.56
N GLU A 389 -15.81 -4.94 -11.67
CA GLU A 389 -16.30 -6.30 -11.41
C GLU A 389 -17.83 -6.42 -11.60
N GLU A 390 -18.34 -7.64 -11.45
CA GLU A 390 -19.78 -7.91 -11.53
C GLU A 390 -20.53 -7.20 -10.40
N GLY A 391 -21.41 -6.27 -10.76
CA GLY A 391 -22.18 -5.45 -9.81
C GLY A 391 -21.69 -4.00 -9.66
N ASP A 392 -20.53 -3.65 -10.24
CA ASP A 392 -20.02 -2.27 -10.21
C ASP A 392 -20.76 -1.33 -11.18
N LEU A 393 -21.47 -1.88 -12.17
CA LEU A 393 -22.18 -1.11 -13.19
C LEU A 393 -23.64 -0.83 -12.80
N PRO A 394 -24.19 0.36 -13.11
CA PRO A 394 -23.60 1.41 -13.95
C PRO A 394 -22.59 2.30 -13.20
N PHE A 395 -21.47 2.62 -13.88
CA PHE A 395 -20.28 3.38 -13.43
C PHE A 395 -19.86 3.19 -11.95
N PRO A 396 -18.64 2.75 -11.62
CA PRO A 396 -18.30 1.95 -10.45
C PRO A 396 -18.78 2.53 -9.12
N ARG A 397 -20.01 2.18 -8.73
CA ARG A 397 -20.71 2.76 -7.57
C ARG A 397 -19.88 2.68 -6.29
N VAL A 398 -19.16 1.56 -6.15
CA VAL A 398 -18.31 1.24 -4.99
C VAL A 398 -17.19 2.26 -4.79
N TYR A 399 -16.66 2.84 -5.87
CA TYR A 399 -15.47 3.68 -5.81
C TYR A 399 -15.81 5.15 -5.53
N TYR A 400 -17.02 5.59 -5.88
CA TYR A 400 -17.42 7.01 -5.81
C TYR A 400 -18.85 7.21 -5.25
N PRO A 401 -19.14 6.73 -4.03
CA PRO A 401 -20.51 6.75 -3.53
C PRO A 401 -21.04 8.17 -3.27
N ASP A 402 -20.26 9.14 -2.80
CA ASP A 402 -20.82 10.47 -2.50
C ASP A 402 -20.14 11.60 -3.28
N SER A 403 -19.14 11.28 -4.08
CA SER A 403 -18.25 12.28 -4.70
C SER A 403 -18.92 13.14 -5.77
N PHE A 404 -20.10 12.76 -6.28
CA PHE A 404 -20.82 13.49 -7.32
C PHE A 404 -21.98 14.33 -6.80
N ARG A 405 -22.42 14.08 -5.57
CA ARG A 405 -23.63 14.66 -5.03
C ARG A 405 -23.35 16.04 -4.45
N ALA A 406 -24.08 17.05 -4.92
CA ALA A 406 -24.12 18.34 -4.25
C ALA A 406 -24.87 18.19 -2.93
N VAL A 407 -24.14 18.25 -1.81
CA VAL A 407 -24.72 18.19 -0.47
C VAL A 407 -24.82 19.62 0.08
N PRO A 408 -26.03 20.14 0.37
CA PRO A 408 -26.18 21.46 0.95
C PRO A 408 -25.57 21.52 2.35
N PRO A 409 -25.06 22.67 2.80
CA PRO A 409 -24.63 22.83 4.19
C PRO A 409 -25.79 22.59 5.16
N GLU A 410 -25.48 22.18 6.39
CA GLU A 410 -26.50 22.06 7.44
C GLU A 410 -27.02 23.45 7.80
N LEU A 411 -28.27 23.73 7.41
CA LEU A 411 -28.94 24.99 7.69
C LEU A 411 -29.86 24.84 8.91
N SER A 412 -29.61 25.62 9.96
CA SER A 412 -30.59 25.84 11.03
C SER A 412 -31.28 27.20 10.82
N ILE A 413 -32.04 27.33 9.74
CA ILE A 413 -32.98 28.45 9.61
C ILE A 413 -34.12 28.15 10.60
N ALA A 414 -34.18 28.90 11.71
CA ALA A 414 -35.17 28.70 12.75
C ALA A 414 -36.60 28.95 12.21
N SER A 415 -37.26 27.90 11.71
CA SER A 415 -38.65 27.95 11.26
C SER A 415 -39.60 27.58 12.40
N GLY A 416 -39.87 28.55 13.26
CA GLY A 416 -40.95 28.46 14.26
C GLY A 416 -42.32 28.77 13.67
N ALA A 417 -43.39 28.37 14.36
CA ALA A 417 -44.76 28.78 14.03
C ALA A 417 -44.87 30.31 14.14
N GLY A 418 -44.81 31.03 13.01
CA GLY A 418 -44.71 32.48 12.97
C GLY A 418 -43.34 33.00 12.56
N TYR A 419 -42.57 32.27 11.73
CA TYR A 419 -41.37 32.77 11.06
C TYR A 419 -41.45 32.50 9.56
N THR A 420 -41.35 33.54 8.72
CA THR A 420 -41.32 33.40 7.25
C THR A 420 -39.93 33.76 6.73
N SER A 421 -39.09 32.77 6.45
CA SER A 421 -37.87 32.96 5.67
C SER A 421 -38.21 33.10 4.19
N TYR A 422 -37.65 34.12 3.53
CA TYR A 422 -37.76 34.26 2.08
C TYR A 422 -37.00 33.13 1.39
N LEU A 423 -35.80 32.83 1.89
CA LEU A 423 -34.95 31.75 1.39
C LEU A 423 -35.67 30.40 1.46
N ALA A 424 -36.21 30.03 2.63
CA ALA A 424 -36.92 28.76 2.80
C ALA A 424 -38.23 28.71 1.99
N LYS A 425 -39.02 29.80 1.95
CA LYS A 425 -40.29 29.86 1.22
C LYS A 425 -40.11 29.63 -0.28
N HIS A 426 -38.99 30.08 -0.85
CA HIS A 426 -38.69 29.93 -2.29
C HIS A 426 -37.73 28.76 -2.57
N GLY A 427 -37.38 27.96 -1.57
CA GLY A 427 -36.49 26.81 -1.74
C GLY A 427 -35.04 27.17 -2.07
N TYR A 428 -34.60 28.39 -1.77
CA TYR A 428 -33.19 28.76 -1.89
C TYR A 428 -32.37 28.01 -0.83
N MET A 429 -31.30 27.36 -1.28
CA MET A 429 -30.33 26.69 -0.41
C MET A 429 -28.96 27.37 -0.59
N PRO A 430 -28.66 28.40 0.21
CA PRO A 430 -27.37 29.09 0.16
C PRO A 430 -26.22 28.13 0.49
N GLY A 431 -25.07 28.36 -0.13
CA GLY A 431 -23.87 27.57 0.14
C GLY A 431 -23.86 26.15 -0.43
N THR A 432 -24.94 25.71 -1.10
CA THR A 432 -24.96 24.41 -1.79
C THR A 432 -23.89 24.39 -2.89
N PRO A 433 -23.01 23.38 -2.94
CA PRO A 433 -22.00 23.30 -3.98
C PRO A 433 -22.60 22.96 -5.35
N GLY A 434 -21.82 23.21 -6.41
CA GLY A 434 -22.12 22.69 -7.73
C GLY A 434 -22.04 21.16 -7.76
N SER A 435 -22.90 20.52 -8.55
CA SER A 435 -22.93 19.07 -8.69
C SER A 435 -21.74 18.54 -9.48
N GLY A 436 -21.33 17.31 -9.17
CA GLY A 436 -20.43 16.56 -10.04
C GLY A 436 -21.13 16.09 -11.31
N ALA A 437 -20.34 15.55 -12.25
CA ALA A 437 -20.83 14.94 -13.48
C ALA A 437 -20.01 13.70 -13.84
N HIS A 438 -20.66 12.63 -14.27
CA HIS A 438 -20.01 11.36 -14.59
C HIS A 438 -20.71 10.65 -15.76
N PRO A 439 -20.02 9.77 -16.51
CA PRO A 439 -20.66 8.98 -17.55
C PRO A 439 -21.54 7.88 -16.92
N ILE A 440 -22.54 7.40 -17.66
CA ILE A 440 -23.14 6.10 -17.41
C ILE A 440 -22.39 5.05 -18.20
N VAL A 441 -21.87 4.05 -17.50
CA VAL A 441 -21.23 2.89 -18.11
C VAL A 441 -22.15 1.69 -17.93
N THR A 442 -22.81 1.25 -18.99
CA THR A 442 -23.67 0.05 -18.95
C THR A 442 -23.01 -1.18 -19.55
N HIS A 443 -21.86 -1.02 -20.19
CA HIS A 443 -21.14 -2.11 -20.83
C HIS A 443 -19.64 -1.85 -20.83
N VAL A 444 -18.88 -2.91 -20.52
CA VAL A 444 -17.42 -2.93 -20.62
C VAL A 444 -17.01 -4.27 -21.21
N ASN A 445 -16.12 -4.23 -22.21
CA ASN A 445 -15.53 -5.43 -22.80
C ASN A 445 -14.01 -5.27 -22.93
N GLY A 446 -13.33 -6.38 -23.20
CA GLY A 446 -11.88 -6.37 -23.38
C GLY A 446 -11.32 -7.76 -23.61
N SER A 447 -10.05 -7.79 -23.97
CA SER A 447 -9.24 -9.00 -24.02
C SER A 447 -8.01 -8.83 -23.15
N ALA A 448 -7.56 -9.94 -22.58
CA ALA A 448 -6.37 -9.97 -21.75
C ALA A 448 -5.29 -10.80 -22.43
N THR A 449 -4.06 -10.28 -22.41
CA THR A 449 -2.87 -11.05 -22.75
C THR A 449 -2.26 -11.62 -21.48
N HIS A 450 -1.93 -12.91 -21.52
CA HIS A 450 -1.28 -13.61 -20.43
C HIS A 450 0.22 -13.56 -20.59
N TYR A 451 0.90 -13.17 -19.53
CA TYR A 451 2.35 -13.18 -19.43
C TYR A 451 2.79 -14.05 -18.26
N ILE A 452 3.78 -14.89 -18.50
CA ILE A 452 4.49 -15.63 -17.45
C ILE A 452 5.97 -15.44 -17.71
N HIS A 453 6.71 -15.01 -16.68
CA HIS A 453 8.14 -14.72 -16.79
C HIS A 453 8.48 -13.70 -17.89
N GLY A 454 7.60 -12.70 -18.10
CA GLY A 454 7.72 -11.71 -19.17
C GLY A 454 7.46 -12.24 -20.59
N VAL A 455 7.09 -13.52 -20.74
CA VAL A 455 6.80 -14.16 -22.02
C VAL A 455 5.29 -14.23 -22.24
N PRO A 456 4.76 -13.80 -23.41
CA PRO A 456 3.35 -14.00 -23.72
C PRO A 456 3.04 -15.50 -23.89
N THR A 457 2.11 -16.01 -23.08
CA THR A 457 1.73 -17.44 -23.05
C THR A 457 0.37 -17.73 -23.66
N GLY A 458 -0.51 -16.72 -23.74
CA GLY A 458 -1.86 -16.88 -24.23
C GLY A 458 -2.62 -15.57 -24.25
N ASN A 459 -3.85 -15.63 -24.74
CA ASN A 459 -4.82 -14.54 -24.71
C ASN A 459 -6.18 -15.11 -24.30
N GLU A 460 -6.95 -14.36 -23.54
CA GLU A 460 -8.34 -14.69 -23.23
C GLU A 460 -9.26 -13.51 -23.50
N GLY A 461 -10.46 -13.81 -24.01
CA GLY A 461 -11.53 -12.83 -24.06
C GLY A 461 -12.08 -12.67 -22.65
N LEU A 462 -12.05 -11.45 -22.11
CA LEU A 462 -12.63 -11.18 -20.81
C LEU A 462 -14.15 -11.21 -20.94
N LYS A 463 -14.83 -11.87 -20.00
CA LYS A 463 -16.30 -11.92 -19.96
C LYS A 463 -16.82 -10.48 -19.88
N PRO A 464 -17.57 -9.99 -20.88
CA PRO A 464 -18.07 -8.63 -20.85
C PRO A 464 -19.01 -8.41 -19.67
N LEU A 465 -18.93 -7.24 -19.05
CA LEU A 465 -19.87 -6.81 -18.03
C LEU A 465 -20.96 -5.97 -18.67
N THR A 466 -22.20 -6.22 -18.29
CA THR A 466 -23.37 -5.47 -18.76
C THR A 466 -24.29 -5.15 -17.59
N SER A 467 -24.84 -3.94 -17.60
CA SER A 467 -25.91 -3.52 -16.69
C SER A 467 -27.09 -3.01 -17.51
N THR A 468 -28.30 -3.39 -17.11
CA THR A 468 -29.55 -2.90 -17.71
C THR A 468 -30.01 -1.58 -17.10
N SER A 469 -29.38 -1.15 -15.99
CA SER A 469 -29.70 0.12 -15.34
C SER A 469 -28.98 1.27 -16.04
N ALA A 470 -29.74 2.28 -16.44
CA ALA A 470 -29.24 3.55 -16.96
C ALA A 470 -29.57 4.72 -16.02
N LEU A 471 -29.72 4.41 -14.72
CA LEU A 471 -29.91 5.40 -13.67
C LEU A 471 -28.57 5.94 -13.18
N CYS A 472 -28.57 7.22 -12.83
CA CYS A 472 -27.48 7.89 -12.16
C CYS A 472 -27.30 7.39 -10.73
N PHE A 473 -26.16 7.72 -10.13
CA PHE A 473 -25.85 7.31 -8.76
C PHE A 473 -26.94 7.72 -7.75
N ASP A 474 -27.52 8.90 -7.93
CA ASP A 474 -28.60 9.46 -7.12
C ASP A 474 -30.00 8.93 -7.48
N GLY A 475 -30.08 7.96 -8.39
CA GLY A 475 -31.33 7.37 -8.89
C GLY A 475 -32.02 8.20 -9.96
N SER A 476 -31.45 9.33 -10.40
CA SER A 476 -32.02 10.12 -11.48
C SER A 476 -31.85 9.43 -12.83
N THR A 477 -32.65 9.83 -13.82
CA THR A 477 -32.41 9.42 -15.22
C THR A 477 -31.19 10.16 -15.77
N SER A 478 -30.36 9.47 -16.57
CA SER A 478 -29.31 10.17 -17.32
C SER A 478 -29.89 11.06 -18.40
N THR A 479 -29.14 12.12 -18.72
CA THR A 479 -29.36 12.91 -19.93
C THR A 479 -28.21 12.61 -20.87
N THR A 480 -28.52 12.15 -22.09
CA THR A 480 -27.52 11.86 -23.14
C THR A 480 -26.37 10.95 -22.70
N GLY A 481 -26.64 9.94 -21.84
CA GLY A 481 -25.61 8.99 -21.36
C GLY A 481 -24.69 9.53 -20.26
N THR A 482 -25.01 10.70 -19.69
CA THR A 482 -24.27 11.33 -18.60
C THR A 482 -25.19 11.66 -17.43
N CYS A 483 -24.60 11.68 -16.24
CA CYS A 483 -25.24 12.01 -14.98
C CYS A 483 -24.65 13.28 -14.40
N GLY A 484 -25.48 14.06 -13.71
CA GLY A 484 -25.16 15.40 -13.24
C GLY A 484 -25.93 16.49 -13.99
N THR A 485 -26.13 17.62 -13.33
CA THR A 485 -27.07 18.67 -13.77
C THR A 485 -26.48 19.68 -14.75
N GLY A 486 -25.17 19.61 -15.01
CA GLY A 486 -24.44 20.66 -15.72
C GLY A 486 -24.31 21.97 -14.93
N ASN A 487 -24.92 22.09 -13.74
CA ASN A 487 -24.69 23.21 -12.84
C ASN A 487 -23.41 22.95 -12.02
N THR A 488 -22.30 23.36 -12.61
CA THR A 488 -20.98 23.36 -11.99
C THR A 488 -20.77 24.57 -11.07
N SER A 489 -21.72 25.50 -10.98
CA SER A 489 -21.60 26.65 -10.07
C SER A 489 -22.23 26.34 -8.71
N GLY A 490 -21.50 26.63 -7.64
CA GLY A 490 -22.05 26.64 -6.29
C GLY A 490 -22.98 27.83 -6.08
N ASN A 491 -23.95 27.66 -5.21
CA ASN A 491 -24.87 28.72 -4.82
C ASN A 491 -24.13 29.78 -3.98
N PRO A 492 -24.49 31.07 -4.12
CA PRO A 492 -24.01 32.11 -3.23
C PRO A 492 -24.29 31.81 -1.75
N GLY A 493 -23.53 32.46 -0.88
CA GLY A 493 -23.77 32.45 0.56
C GLY A 493 -24.95 33.32 0.98
N ALA A 494 -25.31 33.24 2.25
CA ALA A 494 -26.33 34.07 2.86
C ALA A 494 -26.00 34.39 4.31
N VAL A 495 -26.56 35.48 4.81
CA VAL A 495 -26.45 35.90 6.19
C VAL A 495 -27.84 36.21 6.71
N THR A 496 -28.18 35.67 7.87
CA THR A 496 -29.49 35.88 8.50
C THR A 496 -29.32 36.32 9.95
N ILE A 497 -30.17 37.24 10.39
CA ILE A 497 -30.28 37.64 11.80
C ILE A 497 -31.75 37.56 12.18
N SER A 498 -32.06 36.76 13.18
CA SER A 498 -33.40 36.62 13.77
C SER A 498 -33.40 37.11 15.21
N TRP A 499 -34.52 37.65 15.68
CA TRP A 499 -34.67 38.17 17.06
C TRP A 499 -36.08 38.02 17.63
#